data_AF-A0A2H5MW53-F1
#
_entry.id   AF-A0A2H5MW53-F1
#
_cell.length_a   1.000
_cell.length_b   1.000
_cell.length_c   1.000
_cell.angle_alpha   90.00
_cell.angle_beta   90.00
_cell.angle_gamma   90.00
#
_symmetry.space_group_name_H-M   'P 1'
#
loop_
_entity.id
_entity.type
_entity.pdbx_description
1 polymer ?
#
loop_
_entity_poly.entity_id
_entity_poly.type
_entity_poly.pdbx_seq_one_letter_code
_entity_poly.pdbx_strand_id
1 'polypeptide(L)'
;MAASKKFKNKSRCTHPFCQECIAKYIQVKVQDDNTAKIECTGLDCKHDLDPFSCKPIIPSSVFSKWCDVLFEDYVLGFERIYCPNRNCMALVVNESERNGTLKKAQCPSCKQWFCFQCKLKWHAGHRCEQSGNLRDPNDIMFGQLLETMNWTRWPWLWPLC
;
A
#
# COMPACT_ATOMS: atom_id res chain seq x y z
N MET A 1 24.11 -7.94 40.30
CA MET A 1 23.02 -7.37 39.49
C MET A 1 23.59 -6.99 38.14
N ALA A 2 23.10 -7.57 37.03
CA ALA A 2 23.58 -7.20 35.72
C ALA A 2 23.20 -5.74 35.43
N ALA A 3 24.14 -4.94 34.92
CA ALA A 3 23.86 -3.57 34.53
C ALA A 3 22.77 -3.57 33.44
N SER A 4 21.59 -3.04 33.74
CA SER A 4 20.52 -2.90 32.76
C SER A 4 21.00 -2.00 31.63
N LYS A 5 21.16 -2.58 30.44
CA LYS A 5 21.49 -1.83 29.23
C LYS A 5 20.39 -0.79 28.99
N LYS A 6 20.80 0.46 28.74
CA LYS A 6 19.88 1.56 28.46
C LYS A 6 19.67 1.70 26.96
N PHE A 7 18.43 1.86 26.55
CA PHE A 7 18.04 2.21 25.20
C PHE A 7 18.11 3.73 25.01
N LYS A 8 18.50 4.16 23.80
CA LYS A 8 18.50 5.57 23.35
C LYS A 8 17.87 5.66 21.97
N ASN A 9 16.92 6.58 21.79
CA ASN A 9 16.17 6.76 20.55
C ASN A 9 16.96 7.61 19.52
N LYS A 10 18.13 7.13 19.07
CA LYS A 10 18.96 7.68 17.96
C LYS A 10 18.86 9.20 17.75
N SER A 11 19.11 9.96 18.82
CA SER A 11 19.10 11.44 18.84
C SER A 11 17.77 12.12 18.51
N ARG A 12 16.66 11.37 18.39
CA ARG A 12 15.29 11.92 18.35
C ARG A 12 14.91 12.50 19.71
N CYS A 13 15.33 11.84 20.79
CA CYS A 13 15.20 12.34 22.16
C CYS A 13 16.32 11.78 23.06
N THR A 14 16.52 12.40 24.23
CA THR A 14 17.55 12.02 25.20
C THR A 14 17.04 11.12 26.33
N HIS A 15 15.75 10.78 26.34
CA HIS A 15 15.11 9.96 27.38
C HIS A 15 15.65 8.53 27.41
N PRO A 16 16.33 8.10 28.50
CA PRO A 16 16.87 6.76 28.61
C PRO A 16 15.87 5.81 29.28
N PHE A 17 15.70 4.63 28.70
CA PHE A 17 14.87 3.57 29.27
C PHE A 17 15.65 2.27 29.40
N CYS A 18 15.22 1.38 30.29
CA CYS A 18 15.76 0.02 30.30
C CYS A 18 15.36 -0.71 29.00
N GLN A 19 16.26 -1.48 28.39
CA GLN A 19 15.97 -2.17 27.11
C GLN A 19 14.76 -3.11 27.22
N GLU A 20 14.63 -3.82 28.34
CA GLU A 20 13.49 -4.73 28.57
C GLU A 20 12.16 -3.98 28.69
N CYS A 21 12.17 -2.80 29.33
CA CYS A 21 11.00 -1.97 29.57
C CYS A 21 10.45 -1.45 28.25
N ILE A 22 11.33 -0.87 27.42
CA ILE A 22 10.92 -0.32 26.13
C ILE A 22 10.55 -1.43 25.15
N ALA A 23 11.22 -2.60 25.21
CA ALA A 23 10.87 -3.75 24.38
C ALA A 23 9.45 -4.28 24.69
N LYS A 24 9.09 -4.41 25.97
CA LYS A 24 7.74 -4.80 26.39
C LYS A 24 6.70 -3.75 25.99
N TYR A 25 7.01 -2.47 26.17
CA TYR A 25 6.12 -1.39 25.74
C TYR A 25 5.82 -1.45 24.23
N ILE A 26 6.87 -1.58 23.40
CA ILE A 26 6.72 -1.75 21.95
C ILE A 26 5.91 -3.00 21.63
N GLN A 27 6.19 -4.11 22.32
CA GLN A 27 5.46 -5.35 22.10
C GLN A 27 3.95 -5.18 22.32
N VAL A 28 3.52 -4.57 23.44
CA VAL A 28 2.10 -4.29 23.71
C VAL A 28 1.52 -3.38 22.62
N LYS A 29 2.21 -2.28 22.29
CA LYS A 29 1.75 -1.32 21.28
C LYS A 29 1.58 -1.94 19.88
N VAL A 30 2.46 -2.86 19.51
CA VAL A 30 2.42 -3.52 18.19
C VAL A 30 1.48 -4.72 18.18
N GLN A 31 1.57 -5.58 19.20
CA GLN A 31 0.84 -6.84 19.22
C GLN A 31 -0.62 -6.65 19.61
N ASP A 32 -0.89 -5.83 20.63
CA ASP A 32 -2.21 -5.68 21.23
C ASP A 32 -2.92 -4.47 20.63
N ASP A 33 -2.25 -3.31 20.59
CA ASP A 33 -2.87 -2.05 20.13
C ASP A 33 -2.78 -1.83 18.60
N ASN A 34 -2.03 -2.68 17.88
CA ASN A 34 -1.79 -2.56 16.44
C ASN A 34 -1.38 -1.14 15.99
N THR A 35 -0.53 -0.49 16.78
CA THR A 35 -0.13 0.92 16.62
C THR A 35 1.12 1.06 15.74
N ALA A 36 1.05 1.92 14.72
CA ALA A 36 2.17 2.20 13.81
C ALA A 36 3.19 3.17 14.42
N LYS A 37 2.72 4.36 14.82
CA LYS A 37 3.54 5.45 15.37
C LYS A 37 3.57 5.32 16.89
N ILE A 38 4.68 4.85 17.42
CA ILE A 38 4.84 4.62 18.85
C ILE A 38 5.65 5.77 19.43
N GLU A 39 4.99 6.61 20.21
CA GLU A 39 5.62 7.76 20.87
C GLU A 39 6.54 7.32 22.01
N CYS A 40 7.57 8.14 22.25
CA CYS A 40 8.44 8.03 23.39
C CYS A 40 7.65 8.22 24.70
N THR A 41 7.88 7.33 25.68
CA THR A 41 7.22 7.39 27.00
C THR A 41 7.81 8.46 27.94
N GLY A 42 8.68 9.33 27.43
CA GLY A 42 9.21 10.45 28.20
C GLY A 42 8.15 11.53 28.38
N LEU A 43 8.15 12.19 29.54
CA LEU A 43 7.23 13.29 29.83
C LEU A 43 7.33 14.37 28.75
N ASP A 44 6.18 14.79 28.21
CA ASP A 44 6.05 15.78 27.12
C ASP A 44 6.85 15.48 25.84
N CYS A 45 7.27 14.23 25.63
CA CYS A 45 8.08 13.85 24.48
C CYS A 45 7.22 13.38 23.29
N LYS A 46 7.00 14.25 22.31
CA LYS A 46 6.24 13.94 21.09
C LYS A 46 7.04 13.26 19.98
N HIS A 47 8.21 12.73 20.30
CA HIS A 47 9.05 12.04 19.32
C HIS A 47 8.71 10.55 19.25
N ASP A 48 8.48 10.06 18.04
CA ASP A 48 8.32 8.64 17.78
C ASP A 48 9.61 7.86 18.02
N LEU A 49 9.46 6.61 18.44
CA LEU A 49 10.53 5.63 18.51
C LEU A 49 10.97 5.24 17.10
N ASP A 50 12.27 5.29 16.84
CA ASP A 50 12.86 4.82 15.58
C ASP A 50 12.87 3.28 15.54
N PRO A 51 12.11 2.62 14.62
CA PRO A 51 12.00 1.17 14.61
C PRO A 51 13.35 0.46 14.43
N PHE A 52 14.27 1.06 13.66
CA PHE A 52 15.60 0.50 13.42
C PHE A 52 16.48 0.52 14.67
N SER A 53 16.32 1.54 15.52
CA SER A 53 16.99 1.62 16.82
C SER A 53 16.44 0.59 17.80
N CYS A 54 15.15 0.26 17.69
CA CYS A 54 14.49 -0.74 18.52
C CYS A 54 14.72 -2.19 18.05
N LYS A 55 15.06 -2.41 16.78
CA LYS A 55 15.30 -3.74 16.19
C LYS A 55 16.22 -4.65 17.03
N PRO A 56 17.36 -4.19 17.59
CA PRO A 56 18.26 -5.05 18.35
C PRO A 56 17.72 -5.49 19.73
N ILE A 57 16.65 -4.84 20.22
CA ILE A 57 16.14 -5.04 21.59
C ILE A 57 14.76 -5.70 21.63
N ILE A 58 14.08 -5.80 20.50
CA ILE A 58 12.77 -6.46 20.38
C ILE A 58 12.89 -7.80 19.63
N PRO A 59 11.97 -8.75 19.86
CA PRO A 59 11.93 -9.98 19.08
C PRO A 59 11.69 -9.70 17.59
N SER A 60 12.29 -10.51 16.70
CA SER A 60 12.15 -10.38 15.25
C SER A 60 10.69 -10.44 14.78
N SER A 61 9.84 -11.23 15.44
CA SER A 61 8.41 -11.32 15.14
C SER A 61 7.67 -10.01 15.45
N VAL A 62 8.02 -9.33 16.55
CA VAL A 62 7.47 -8.02 16.91
C VAL A 62 7.94 -6.97 15.90
N PHE A 63 9.22 -6.97 15.54
CA PHE A 63 9.74 -6.05 14.53
C PHE A 63 9.06 -6.22 13.16
N SER A 64 8.87 -7.47 12.71
CA SER A 64 8.17 -7.76 11.46
C SER A 64 6.74 -7.23 11.48
N LYS A 65 5.97 -7.54 12.53
CA LYS A 65 4.60 -7.03 12.69
C LYS A 65 4.57 -5.50 12.73
N TRP A 66 5.55 -4.87 13.39
CA TRP A 66 5.63 -3.42 13.44
C TRP A 66 5.86 -2.82 12.04
N CYS A 67 6.73 -3.43 11.22
CA CYS A 67 6.90 -3.02 9.83
C CYS A 67 5.60 -3.18 9.01
N ASP A 68 4.85 -4.26 9.22
CA ASP A 68 3.56 -4.47 8.53
C ASP A 68 2.54 -3.39 8.92
N VAL A 69 2.44 -3.07 10.21
CA VAL A 69 1.55 -2.02 10.71
C VAL A 69 1.97 -0.63 10.22
N LEU A 70 3.26 -0.33 10.18
CA LEU A 70 3.79 0.91 9.59
C LEU A 70 3.47 1.02 8.11
N PHE A 71 3.61 -0.08 7.37
CA PHE A 71 3.27 -0.12 5.96
C PHE A 71 1.78 0.11 5.75
N GLU A 72 0.91 -0.58 6.51
CA GLU A 72 -0.55 -0.37 6.45
C GLU A 72 -0.94 1.08 6.76
N ASP A 73 -0.38 1.69 7.82
CA ASP A 73 -0.63 3.10 8.16
C ASP A 73 -0.20 4.04 7.04
N TYR A 74 0.97 3.78 6.42
CA TYR A 74 1.44 4.55 5.28
C TYR A 74 0.50 4.44 4.07
N VAL A 75 0.08 3.22 3.71
CA VAL A 75 -0.77 3.02 2.53
C VAL A 75 -2.22 3.44 2.74
N LEU A 76 -2.70 3.58 3.98
CA LEU A 76 -4.05 4.08 4.28
C LEU A 76 -4.27 5.51 3.76
N GLY A 77 -3.21 6.31 3.64
CA GLY A 77 -3.28 7.67 3.09
C GLY A 77 -3.48 7.74 1.57
N PHE A 78 -3.40 6.60 0.87
CA PHE A 78 -3.39 6.56 -0.59
C PHE A 78 -4.55 5.74 -1.16
N GLU A 79 -4.96 6.09 -2.38
CA GLU A 79 -5.87 5.25 -3.15
C GLU A 79 -5.15 3.94 -3.51
N ARG A 80 -5.78 2.80 -3.21
CA ARG A 80 -5.17 1.48 -3.35
C ARG A 80 -6.11 0.45 -3.96
N ILE A 81 -5.52 -0.50 -4.67
CA ILE A 81 -6.25 -1.56 -5.37
C ILE A 81 -5.38 -2.81 -5.47
N TYR A 82 -5.99 -3.98 -5.29
CA TYR A 82 -5.35 -5.24 -5.65
C TYR A 82 -5.30 -5.43 -7.16
N CYS A 83 -4.19 -5.97 -7.66
CA CYS A 83 -4.06 -6.36 -9.05
C CYS A 83 -5.20 -7.33 -9.43
N PRO A 84 -5.98 -7.06 -10.49
CA PRO A 84 -7.10 -7.92 -10.89
C PRO A 84 -6.67 -9.30 -11.43
N ASN A 85 -5.38 -9.51 -11.65
CA ASN A 85 -4.86 -10.85 -11.92
C ASN A 85 -4.90 -11.69 -10.63
N ARG A 86 -5.79 -12.69 -10.62
CA ARG A 86 -6.00 -13.63 -9.49
C ARG A 86 -4.74 -14.40 -9.09
N ASN A 87 -3.78 -14.56 -10.00
CA ASN A 87 -2.52 -15.23 -9.71
C ASN A 87 -1.45 -14.28 -9.15
N CYS A 88 -1.67 -12.96 -9.19
CA CYS A 88 -0.73 -11.95 -8.72
C CYS A 88 -1.17 -11.33 -7.39
N MET A 89 -2.41 -10.82 -7.33
CA MET A 89 -3.01 -10.18 -6.14
C MET A 89 -2.13 -9.13 -5.43
N ALA A 90 -1.11 -8.59 -6.09
CA ALA A 90 -0.26 -7.56 -5.51
C ALA A 90 -1.07 -6.29 -5.22
N LEU A 91 -0.85 -5.68 -4.05
CA LEU A 91 -1.41 -4.37 -3.73
C LEU A 91 -0.67 -3.29 -4.53
N VAL A 92 -1.42 -2.49 -5.28
CA VAL A 92 -0.90 -1.34 -6.03
C VAL A 92 -1.44 -0.08 -5.39
N VAL A 93 -0.52 0.83 -5.05
CA VAL A 93 -0.81 2.09 -4.36
C VAL A 93 -0.61 3.23 -5.36
N ASN A 94 -1.57 4.15 -5.42
CA ASN A 94 -1.47 5.36 -6.20
C ASN A 94 -0.84 6.46 -5.35
N GLU A 95 0.48 6.62 -5.46
CA GLU A 95 1.25 7.67 -4.77
C GLU A 95 1.14 9.05 -5.45
N SER A 96 0.40 9.17 -6.57
CA SER A 96 0.29 10.43 -7.27
C SER A 96 -0.76 11.35 -6.62
N GLU A 97 -0.30 12.42 -5.98
CA GLU A 97 -1.13 13.52 -5.44
C GLU A 97 -1.82 14.37 -6.52
N ARG A 98 -1.72 13.97 -7.79
CA ARG A 98 -2.20 14.81 -8.89
C ARG A 98 -3.71 14.67 -8.98
N ASN A 99 -4.41 15.80 -8.91
CA ASN A 99 -5.87 15.99 -9.03
C ASN A 99 -6.55 15.38 -10.28
N GLY A 100 -5.91 14.47 -11.01
CA GLY A 100 -6.49 13.67 -12.07
C GLY A 100 -6.78 12.26 -11.59
N THR A 101 -7.99 11.76 -11.84
CA THR A 101 -8.33 10.36 -11.54
C THR A 101 -7.43 9.43 -12.36
N LEU A 102 -6.51 8.71 -11.70
CA LEU A 102 -5.65 7.73 -12.35
C LEU A 102 -6.54 6.64 -12.95
N LYS A 103 -6.73 6.65 -14.27
CA LYS A 103 -7.62 5.69 -14.90
C LYS A 103 -6.89 4.41 -15.29
N LYS A 104 -5.67 4.51 -15.81
CA LYS A 104 -4.85 3.39 -16.33
C LYS A 104 -3.61 3.21 -15.45
N ALA A 105 -3.35 1.99 -14.99
CA ALA A 105 -2.16 1.66 -14.22
C ALA A 105 -1.57 0.32 -14.67
N GLN A 106 -0.25 0.16 -14.49
CA GLN A 106 0.45 -1.10 -14.73
C GLN A 106 0.83 -1.72 -13.39
N CYS A 107 0.54 -3.01 -13.21
CA CYS A 107 0.97 -3.73 -12.01
C CYS A 107 2.51 -3.83 -12.00
N PRO A 108 3.20 -3.38 -10.93
CA PRO A 108 4.66 -3.45 -10.86
C PRO A 108 5.17 -4.89 -10.81
N SER A 109 4.37 -5.82 -10.27
CA SER A 109 4.71 -7.25 -10.12
C SER A 109 4.54 -8.04 -11.43
N CYS A 110 3.32 -8.10 -11.99
CA CYS A 110 3.04 -8.91 -13.19
C CYS A 110 2.99 -8.14 -14.51
N LYS A 111 3.23 -6.81 -14.47
CA LYS A 111 3.18 -5.90 -15.64
C LYS A 111 1.84 -5.84 -16.38
N GLN A 112 0.77 -6.43 -15.84
CA GLN A 112 -0.57 -6.35 -16.41
C GLN A 112 -1.13 -4.92 -16.27
N TRP A 113 -1.68 -4.40 -17.36
CA TRP A 113 -2.43 -3.14 -17.37
C TRP A 113 -3.85 -3.34 -16.84
N PHE A 114 -4.30 -2.42 -15.99
CA PHE A 114 -5.63 -2.45 -15.41
C PHE A 114 -6.19 -1.04 -15.24
N CYS A 115 -7.51 -0.96 -15.06
CA CYS A 115 -8.18 0.29 -14.76
C CYS A 115 -8.31 0.47 -13.23
N PHE A 116 -7.78 1.56 -12.70
CA PHE A 116 -7.80 1.84 -11.25
C PHE A 116 -9.23 2.13 -10.76
N GLN A 117 -10.07 2.76 -11.61
CA GLN A 117 -11.46 3.11 -11.28
C GLN A 117 -12.37 1.88 -11.15
N CYS A 118 -12.43 1.01 -12.16
CA CYS A 118 -13.36 -0.12 -12.19
C CYS A 118 -12.75 -1.43 -11.66
N LYS A 119 -11.43 -1.43 -11.39
CA LYS A 119 -10.68 -2.55 -10.81
C LYS A 119 -10.61 -3.80 -11.70
N LEU A 120 -10.70 -3.63 -13.02
CA LEU A 120 -10.64 -4.71 -14.01
C LEU A 120 -9.43 -4.57 -14.94
N LYS A 121 -9.17 -5.59 -15.77
CA LYS A 121 -8.20 -5.50 -16.87
C LYS A 121 -8.46 -4.25 -17.72
N TRP A 122 -7.38 -3.66 -18.22
CA TRP A 122 -7.47 -2.40 -18.96
C TRP A 122 -8.41 -2.51 -20.16
N HIS A 123 -9.28 -1.52 -20.34
CA HIS A 123 -10.27 -1.48 -21.40
C HIS A 123 -10.26 -0.12 -22.12
N ALA A 124 -9.46 -0.06 -23.16
CA ALA A 124 -9.39 1.06 -24.09
C ALA A 124 -10.74 1.33 -24.77
N GLY A 125 -11.12 2.60 -24.97
CA GLY A 125 -12.29 2.97 -25.79
C GLY A 125 -13.68 2.67 -25.18
N HIS A 126 -13.74 2.19 -23.93
CA HIS A 126 -15.00 1.88 -23.25
C HIS A 126 -15.12 2.56 -21.88
N ARG A 127 -16.36 2.81 -21.45
CA ARG A 127 -16.64 3.34 -20.12
C ARG A 127 -16.62 2.25 -19.05
N CYS A 128 -16.35 2.64 -17.80
CA CYS A 128 -16.26 1.75 -16.65
C CYS A 128 -17.61 1.08 -16.34
N GLU A 129 -18.74 1.77 -16.49
CA GLU A 129 -20.07 1.22 -16.21
C GLU A 129 -20.44 0.08 -17.16
N GLN A 130 -19.90 0.12 -18.38
CA GLN A 130 -20.08 -0.94 -19.38
C GLN A 130 -19.18 -2.17 -19.12
N SER A 131 -18.33 -2.14 -18.10
CA SER A 131 -17.32 -3.19 -17.81
C SER A 131 -17.76 -4.14 -16.69
N GLY A 132 -18.90 -3.89 -16.02
CA GLY A 132 -19.39 -4.68 -14.89
C GLY A 132 -19.84 -6.10 -15.24
N ASN A 133 -20.15 -6.37 -16.52
CA ASN A 133 -20.39 -7.71 -17.03
C ASN A 133 -19.13 -8.20 -17.72
N LEU A 134 -18.68 -9.41 -17.37
CA LEU A 134 -17.55 -10.13 -17.96
C LEU A 134 -17.51 -9.92 -19.48
N ARG A 135 -16.65 -9.01 -19.94
CA ARG A 135 -16.48 -8.79 -21.38
C ARG A 135 -15.79 -9.99 -21.99
N ASP A 136 -16.23 -10.33 -23.18
CA ASP A 136 -15.58 -11.32 -24.00
C ASP A 136 -14.10 -10.90 -24.21
N PRO A 137 -13.13 -11.81 -24.10
CA PRO A 137 -11.72 -11.51 -24.36
C PRO A 137 -11.47 -10.78 -25.69
N ASN A 138 -12.30 -11.03 -26.69
CA ASN A 138 -12.24 -10.40 -28.00
C ASN A 138 -12.61 -8.90 -27.96
N ASP A 139 -13.56 -8.49 -27.11
CA ASP A 139 -13.90 -7.07 -26.90
C ASP A 139 -12.74 -6.30 -26.27
N ILE A 140 -12.01 -6.95 -25.35
CA ILE A 140 -10.82 -6.36 -24.71
C ILE A 140 -9.71 -6.18 -25.75
N MET A 141 -9.46 -7.20 -26.57
CA MET A 141 -8.47 -7.13 -27.65
C MET A 141 -8.83 -6.07 -28.69
N PHE A 142 -10.11 -5.98 -29.07
CA PHE A 142 -10.58 -4.96 -30.01
C PHE A 142 -10.36 -3.55 -29.45
N GLY A 143 -10.67 -3.32 -28.18
CA GLY A 143 -10.34 -2.06 -27.51
C GLY A 143 -8.84 -1.74 -27.57
N GLN A 144 -7.97 -2.70 -27.26
CA GLN A 144 -6.51 -2.51 -27.31
C GLN A 144 -6.02 -2.18 -28.72
N LEU A 145 -6.61 -2.78 -29.74
CA LEU A 145 -6.34 -2.45 -31.14
C LEU A 145 -6.72 -1.00 -31.46
N LEU A 146 -7.90 -0.55 -31.00
CA LEU A 146 -8.32 0.85 -31.17
C LEU A 146 -7.32 1.82 -30.53
N GLU A 147 -6.83 1.52 -29.32
CA GLU A 147 -5.81 2.34 -28.63
C GLU A 147 -4.49 2.37 -29.41
N THR A 148 -4.04 1.21 -29.91
CA THR A 148 -2.78 1.08 -30.66
C THR A 148 -2.83 1.82 -32.00
N MET A 149 -4.00 1.79 -32.65
CA MET A 149 -4.23 2.47 -33.93
C MET A 149 -4.68 3.93 -33.77
N ASN A 150 -4.90 4.40 -32.53
CA ASN A 150 -5.46 5.71 -32.20
C ASN A 150 -6.83 5.97 -32.87
N TRP A 151 -7.66 4.92 -32.98
CA TRP A 151 -8.98 4.95 -33.60
C TRP A 151 -10.07 5.22 -32.57
N THR A 152 -11.08 6.01 -32.97
CA THR A 152 -12.26 6.29 -32.15
C THR A 152 -13.46 5.47 -32.61
N ARG A 153 -14.26 5.04 -31.63
CA ARG A 153 -15.49 4.30 -31.90
C ARG A 153 -16.59 5.27 -32.34
N TRP A 154 -17.12 5.09 -33.53
CA TRP A 154 -18.23 5.89 -34.05
C TRP A 154 -19.56 5.35 -33.47
N PRO A 155 -20.41 6.19 -32.84
CA PRO A 155 -21.61 5.73 -32.12
C PRO A 155 -22.67 4.97 -32.95
N TRP A 156 -22.61 5.01 -34.27
CA TRP A 156 -23.73 4.63 -35.15
C TRP A 156 -23.52 3.36 -36.00
N LEU A 157 -22.37 2.67 -35.90
CA LEU A 157 -21.99 1.62 -36.86
C LEU A 157 -21.98 0.18 -36.32
N TRP A 158 -22.58 -0.13 -35.16
CA TRP A 158 -22.50 -1.47 -34.56
C TRP A 158 -23.71 -2.43 -34.70
N PRO A 159 -24.92 -2.10 -35.19
CA PRO A 159 -25.91 -3.14 -35.45
C PRO A 159 -25.74 -3.87 -36.79
N LEU A 160 -24.71 -3.57 -37.59
CA LEU A 160 -24.52 -4.15 -38.92
C LEU A 160 -23.07 -4.64 -39.13
N CYS A 161 -22.67 -5.63 -38.33
CA CYS A 161 -21.71 -6.65 -38.72
C CYS A 161 -22.01 -7.92 -37.92
#